data_AF-X1LDR6-F1
#
_entry.id   AF-X1LDR6-F1
#
_cell.length_a   1.000
_cell.length_b   1.000
_cell.length_c   1.000
_cell.angle_alpha   90.00
_cell.angle_beta   90.00
_cell.angle_gamma   90.00
#
_symmetry.space_group_name_H-M   'P 1'
#
loop_
_entity.id
_entity.type
_entity.pdbx_description
1 polymer ?
#
loop_
_entity_poly.entity_id
_entity_poly.type
_entity_poly.pdbx_seq_one_letter_code
_entity_poly.pdbx_strand_id
1 'polypeptide(L)'
;DNYKSLFKQISEVLKEKGTFVFSITHPCFSVPTTITVRIPKDSQRNEDKIRMVKNYFEKRPTLVQWNPDSVQLLYFQRTIGDYINALQKVNMVITEMSEP
;
A
#
# COMPACT_ATOMS: atom_id res chain seq x y z
N ASP A 1 -6.57 8.62 9.68
CA ASP A 1 -7.08 9.90 9.15
C ASP A 1 -6.04 10.83 8.56
N ASN A 2 -4.76 10.74 8.96
CA ASN A 2 -3.71 11.68 8.53
C ASN A 2 -3.47 11.78 7.00
N TYR A 3 -3.48 10.67 6.25
CA TYR A 3 -3.20 10.70 4.79
C TYR A 3 -4.22 11.50 3.96
N LYS A 4 -5.48 11.59 4.40
CA LYS A 4 -6.50 12.40 3.71
C LYS A 4 -6.21 13.89 3.89
N SER A 5 -5.77 14.29 5.08
CA SER A 5 -5.33 15.66 5.35
C SER A 5 -4.08 16.00 4.54
N LEU A 6 -3.14 15.06 4.42
CA LEU A 6 -1.97 15.21 3.57
C LEU A 6 -2.37 15.49 2.12
N PHE A 7 -3.27 14.69 1.53
CA PHE A 7 -3.72 14.92 0.15
C PHE A 7 -4.42 16.26 -0.03
N LYS A 8 -5.19 16.72 0.96
CA LYS A 8 -5.76 18.06 0.96
C LYS A 8 -4.68 19.15 0.92
N GLN A 9 -3.69 19.07 1.81
CA GLN A 9 -2.60 20.05 1.85
C GLN A 9 -1.78 20.04 0.55
N ILE A 10 -1.52 18.86 -0.02
CA ILE A 10 -0.84 18.74 -1.32
C ILE A 10 -1.67 19.44 -2.42
N SER A 11 -2.99 19.26 -2.44
CA SER A 11 -3.86 19.92 -3.43
C SER A 11 -3.85 21.44 -3.30
N GLU A 12 -3.65 21.99 -2.10
CA GLU A 12 -3.61 23.44 -1.84
C GLU A 12 -2.25 24.06 -2.19
N VAL A 13 -1.15 23.29 -2.07
CA VAL A 13 0.22 23.77 -2.35
C VAL A 13 0.59 23.67 -3.83
N LEU A 14 -0.03 22.74 -4.57
CA LEU A 14 0.22 22.59 -5.99
C LEU A 14 -0.29 23.79 -6.78
N LYS A 15 0.49 24.21 -7.78
CA LYS A 15 0.03 25.19 -8.78
C LYS A 15 -1.16 24.62 -9.55
N GLU A 16 -1.95 25.49 -10.17
CA GLU A 16 -2.98 25.06 -11.12
C GLU A 16 -2.38 24.13 -12.18
N LYS A 17 -3.05 22.98 -12.40
CA LYS A 17 -2.59 21.90 -13.29
C LYS A 17 -1.24 21.27 -12.90
N GLY A 18 -0.79 21.46 -11.65
CA GLY A 18 0.35 20.78 -11.09
C GLY A 18 0.14 19.25 -11.05
N THR A 19 1.24 18.50 -11.17
CA THR A 19 1.21 17.03 -11.15
C THR A 19 1.74 16.51 -9.82
N PHE A 20 1.03 15.56 -9.23
CA PHE A 20 1.46 14.84 -8.04
C PHE A 20 1.76 13.39 -8.40
N VAL A 21 2.99 12.95 -8.16
CA VAL A 21 3.44 11.57 -8.40
C VAL A 21 3.93 10.99 -7.08
N PHE A 22 3.47 9.80 -6.72
CA PHE A 22 3.89 9.11 -5.51
C PHE A 22 3.86 7.59 -5.69
N SER A 23 4.64 6.90 -4.86
CA SER A 23 4.69 5.44 -4.79
C SER A 23 4.41 4.99 -3.37
N ILE A 24 3.70 3.87 -3.22
CA ILE A 24 3.43 3.23 -1.93
C ILE A 24 3.75 1.74 -2.04
N THR A 25 4.03 1.10 -0.90
CA THR A 25 3.98 -0.36 -0.84
C THR A 25 2.59 -0.83 -1.25
N HIS A 26 2.52 -1.66 -2.29
CA HIS A 26 1.26 -2.17 -2.79
C HIS A 26 0.52 -2.92 -1.67
N PRO A 27 -0.80 -2.73 -1.49
CA PRO A 27 -1.54 -3.33 -0.38
C PRO A 27 -1.51 -4.87 -0.33
N CYS A 28 -1.26 -5.54 -1.46
CA CYS A 28 -1.06 -7.01 -1.53
C CYS A 28 0.36 -7.48 -1.22
N PHE A 29 1.30 -6.56 -0.94
CA PHE A 29 2.65 -6.87 -0.46
C PHE A 29 2.88 -6.40 0.98
N SER A 30 1.86 -5.80 1.58
CA SER A 30 1.90 -5.34 2.95
C SER A 30 2.01 -6.50 3.92
N VAL A 31 2.91 -6.36 4.86
CA VAL A 31 3.06 -7.26 6.01
C VAL A 31 2.35 -6.65 7.23
N PRO A 32 1.74 -7.47 8.09
CA PRO A 32 1.72 -8.93 8.09
C PRO A 32 0.54 -9.54 7.30
N THR A 33 -0.25 -8.72 6.58
CA THR A 33 -1.44 -9.18 5.86
C THR A 33 -1.12 -10.18 4.74
N THR A 34 0.09 -10.15 4.18
CA THR A 34 0.49 -11.05 3.10
C THR A 34 1.45 -12.13 3.60
N ILE A 35 1.16 -13.39 3.30
CA ILE A 35 2.05 -14.53 3.51
C ILE A 35 2.34 -15.21 2.17
N THR A 36 3.55 -15.75 2.02
CA THR A 36 3.87 -16.62 0.89
C THR A 36 3.85 -18.07 1.37
N VAL A 37 3.03 -18.90 0.74
CA VAL A 37 2.97 -20.34 0.98
C VAL A 37 3.39 -21.07 -0.29
N ARG A 38 3.87 -22.30 -0.15
CA ARG A 38 4.28 -23.12 -1.28
C ARG A 38 3.43 -24.39 -1.34
N ILE A 39 2.87 -24.69 -2.50
CA ILE A 39 1.97 -25.84 -2.70
C ILE A 39 2.35 -26.54 -4.02
N PRO A 40 2.90 -27.77 -4.02
CA PRO A 40 3.24 -28.60 -2.85
C PRO A 40 4.39 -28.02 -2.01
N LYS A 41 4.41 -28.31 -0.69
CA LYS A 41 5.41 -27.76 0.23
C LYS A 41 6.85 -28.07 -0.17
N ASP A 42 7.09 -29.26 -0.74
CA ASP A 42 8.43 -29.74 -1.09
C ASP A 42 8.90 -29.31 -2.48
N SER A 43 8.08 -28.55 -3.21
CA SER A 43 8.44 -28.09 -4.54
C SER A 43 9.64 -27.14 -4.51
N GLN A 44 10.52 -27.26 -5.50
CA GLN A 44 11.60 -26.28 -5.73
C GLN A 44 11.23 -25.25 -6.80
N ARG A 45 10.09 -25.42 -7.50
CA ARG A 45 9.67 -24.55 -8.61
C ARG A 45 9.18 -23.21 -8.10
N ASN A 46 9.64 -22.10 -8.64
CA ASN A 46 9.20 -20.78 -8.18
C ASN A 46 7.69 -20.54 -8.40
N GLU A 47 7.11 -21.17 -9.43
CA GLU A 47 5.69 -21.11 -9.80
C GLU A 47 4.75 -21.64 -8.71
N ASP A 48 5.23 -22.54 -7.85
CA ASP A 48 4.41 -23.16 -6.79
C ASP A 48 4.30 -22.26 -5.54
N LYS A 49 4.87 -21.04 -5.58
CA LYS A 49 4.71 -20.02 -4.55
C LYS A 49 3.40 -19.28 -4.76
N ILE A 50 2.51 -19.39 -3.79
CA ILE A 50 1.24 -18.68 -3.74
C ILE A 50 1.36 -17.57 -2.70
N ARG A 51 1.07 -16.33 -3.12
CA ARG A 51 0.88 -15.21 -2.18
C ARG A 51 -0.56 -15.22 -1.70
N MET A 52 -0.75 -15.44 -0.40
CA MET A 52 -2.05 -15.37 0.24
C MET A 52 -2.15 -14.05 1.01
N VAL A 53 -3.14 -13.23 0.63
CA VAL A 53 -3.45 -11.97 1.31
C VAL A 53 -4.61 -12.22 2.27
N LYS A 54 -4.36 -12.02 3.56
CA LYS A 54 -5.35 -12.07 4.64
C LYS A 54 -5.69 -10.66 5.08
N ASN A 55 -6.89 -10.46 5.62
CA ASN A 55 -7.35 -9.21 6.24
C ASN A 55 -7.12 -7.94 5.39
N TYR A 56 -7.24 -8.03 4.05
CA TYR A 56 -6.94 -6.94 3.13
C TYR A 56 -7.69 -5.63 3.45
N PHE A 57 -8.95 -5.75 3.86
CA PHE A 57 -9.83 -4.62 4.21
C PHE A 57 -9.67 -4.14 5.66
N GLU A 58 -8.86 -4.80 6.47
CA GLU A 58 -8.65 -4.44 7.87
C GLU A 58 -7.64 -3.29 7.98
N LYS A 59 -8.15 -2.09 8.27
CA LYS A 59 -7.36 -0.85 8.31
C LYS A 59 -6.80 -0.60 9.71
N ARG A 60 -5.80 -1.38 10.12
CA ARG A 60 -5.14 -1.22 11.42
C ARG A 60 -3.66 -0.82 11.29
N PRO A 61 -3.15 0.05 12.18
CA PRO A 61 -1.72 0.24 12.33
C PRO A 61 -1.08 -1.08 12.74
N THR A 62 0.03 -1.46 12.12
CA THR A 62 0.75 -2.68 12.48
C THR A 62 2.24 -2.39 12.63
N LEU A 63 2.84 -2.92 13.68
CA LEU A 63 4.29 -2.90 13.84
C LEU A 63 4.90 -3.89 12.85
N VAL A 64 5.78 -3.37 12.01
CA VAL A 64 6.50 -4.12 11.00
C VAL A 64 7.98 -4.01 11.29
N GLN A 65 8.66 -5.15 11.21
CA GLN A 65 10.09 -5.26 11.36
C GLN A 65 10.60 -6.08 10.18
N TRP A 66 11.52 -5.53 9.40
CA TRP A 66 12.01 -6.17 8.18
C TRP A 66 12.98 -7.32 8.53
N ASN A 67 13.90 -7.05 9.46
CA ASN A 67 14.91 -7.97 9.98
C ASN A 67 14.94 -7.89 11.51
N PRO A 68 15.39 -8.93 12.23
CA PRO A 68 15.54 -8.89 13.69
C PRO A 68 16.33 -7.69 14.24
N ASP A 69 17.28 -7.18 13.47
CA ASP A 69 18.12 -6.02 13.85
C ASP A 69 17.56 -4.66 13.37
N SER A 70 16.46 -4.68 12.59
CA SER A 70 15.86 -3.45 12.05
C SER A 70 14.98 -2.74 13.08
N VAL A 71 14.92 -1.41 13.00
CA VAL A 71 14.00 -0.60 13.81
C VAL A 71 12.55 -0.98 13.46
N GLN A 72 11.72 -1.16 14.49
CA GLN A 72 10.30 -1.39 14.29
C GLN A 72 9.62 -0.14 13.74
N LEU A 73 8.91 -0.30 12.62
CA LEU A 73 8.18 0.78 11.96
C LEU A 73 6.69 0.54 12.09
N LEU A 74 5.94 1.62 12.27
CA LEU A 74 4.49 1.57 12.27
C LEU A 74 3.97 1.69 10.83
N TYR A 75 3.40 0.60 10.32
CA TYR A 75 2.82 0.53 8.98
C TYR A 75 1.31 0.73 9.02
N PHE A 76 0.77 1.51 8.09
CA PHE A 76 -0.66 1.82 8.01
C PHE A 76 -1.27 1.25 6.73
N GLN A 77 -1.81 0.03 6.82
CA GLN A 77 -2.44 -0.65 5.69
C GLN A 77 -3.67 0.12 5.18
N ARG A 78 -3.76 0.32 3.87
CA ARG A 78 -4.91 0.91 3.17
C ARG A 78 -5.09 0.19 1.85
N THR A 79 -6.31 0.13 1.34
CA THR A 79 -6.55 -0.44 -0.01
C THR A 79 -6.18 0.58 -1.08
N ILE A 80 -5.98 0.15 -2.32
CA ILE A 80 -5.80 1.09 -3.45
C ILE A 80 -7.01 2.02 -3.57
N GLY A 81 -8.22 1.45 -3.40
CA GLY A 81 -9.46 2.22 -3.38
C GLY A 81 -9.47 3.31 -2.30
N ASP A 82 -8.85 3.10 -1.13
CA ASP A 82 -8.74 4.16 -0.12
C ASP A 82 -7.93 5.35 -0.61
N TYR A 83 -6.81 5.11 -1.29
CA TYR A 83 -5.97 6.17 -1.84
C TYR A 83 -6.65 6.90 -3.00
N ILE A 84 -7.19 6.15 -3.97
CA ILE A 84 -7.90 6.70 -5.14
C ILE A 84 -9.08 7.56 -4.69
N ASN A 85 -9.93 7.05 -3.79
CA ASN A 85 -11.10 7.78 -3.32
C ASN A 85 -10.72 9.03 -2.52
N ALA A 86 -9.59 9.00 -1.79
CA ALA A 86 -9.13 10.17 -1.06
C ALA A 86 -8.59 11.26 -1.98
N LEU A 87 -7.88 10.90 -3.05
CA LEU A 87 -7.41 11.83 -4.09
C LEU A 87 -8.59 12.45 -4.85
N GLN A 88 -9.58 11.64 -5.22
CA GLN A 88 -10.80 12.12 -5.88
C GLN A 88 -11.54 13.17 -5.02
N LYS A 89 -11.61 12.95 -3.70
CA LYS A 89 -12.28 13.88 -2.76
C LYS A 89 -11.61 15.26 -2.64
N VAL A 90 -10.34 15.39 -3.05
CA VAL A 90 -9.61 16.65 -3.07
C VAL A 90 -9.48 17.20 -4.49
N ASN A 91 -10.38 16.81 -5.40
CA ASN A 91 -10.45 17.24 -6.79
C ASN A 91 -9.18 16.96 -7.62
N MET A 92 -8.37 15.97 -7.22
CA MET A 92 -7.28 15.48 -8.07
C MET A 92 -7.80 14.53 -9.14
N VAL A 93 -7.23 14.62 -10.34
CA VAL A 93 -7.53 13.73 -11.46
C VAL A 93 -6.41 12.69 -11.58
N ILE A 94 -6.79 11.41 -11.61
CA ILE A 94 -5.84 10.32 -11.79
C ILE A 94 -5.50 10.21 -13.28
N THR A 95 -4.23 10.44 -13.60
CA THR A 95 -3.72 10.34 -14.97
C THR A 95 -3.15 8.96 -15.26
N GLU A 96 -2.48 8.34 -14.29
CA GLU A 96 -1.81 7.06 -14.46
C GLU A 96 -1.75 6.29 -13.12
N MET A 97 -1.82 4.96 -13.20
CA MET A 97 -1.59 4.04 -12.10
C MET A 97 -0.85 2.82 -12.64
N SER A 98 0.29 2.48 -12.03
CA SER A 98 1.07 1.30 -12.39
C SER A 98 1.24 0.40 -11.18
N GLU A 99 0.91 -0.88 -11.34
CA GLU A 99 1.21 -1.94 -10.37
C GLU A 99 2.38 -2.80 -10.91
N PRO A 100 3.32 -3.23 -10.06
CA PRO A 100 4.35 -4.19 -10.43
C PRO A 100 3.85 -5.64 -10.48
#